data_AF-A0A377AKT4-F1
#
_entry.id   AF-A0A377AKT4-F1
#
_cell.length_a   1.000
_cell.length_b   1.000
_cell.length_c   1.000
_cell.angle_alpha   90.00
_cell.angle_beta   90.00
_cell.angle_gamma   90.00
#
_symmetry.space_group_name_H-M   'P 1'
#
loop_
_entity.id
_entity.type
_entity.pdbx_description
1 polymer ?
#
loop_
_entity_poly.entity_id
_entity_poly.type
_entity_poly.pdbx_seq_one_letter_code
_entity_poly.pdbx_strand_id
1 'polypeptide(L)'
;MANLMRSSSSIDPFLNQDNQAHGYKLVAVGNTFVFPMAGYSKKIKTVAQIKKARQWRSPTTRPTLVAHFYCLQKEKLITLKEGKGLLPTALDITDNPRHLQIMELEGAQLPRVLDDPKVDVAIISTTYIQQTGLSPVHDSVFIEDKNSPYVNILVAREDNKNAENVKEFLQSYQSPEVR
;
A
#
# COMPACT_ATOMS: atom_id res chain seq x y z
N MET A 1 -8.53 23.73 8.67
CA MET A 1 -8.71 22.33 9.09
C MET A 1 -9.63 21.67 8.09
N ALA A 2 -9.10 20.83 7.21
CA ALA A 2 -9.89 20.21 6.15
C ALA A 2 -10.52 18.92 6.66
N ASN A 3 -11.86 18.86 6.59
CA ASN A 3 -12.71 17.71 6.86
C ASN A 3 -12.18 16.44 6.17
N LEU A 4 -11.82 15.45 6.97
CA LEU A 4 -11.58 14.07 6.55
C LEU A 4 -12.53 13.12 7.30
N MET A 5 -13.81 13.51 7.38
CA MET A 5 -14.88 12.53 7.41
C MET A 5 -15.23 12.19 5.96
N ARG A 6 -14.47 11.27 5.34
CA ARG A 6 -14.98 10.56 4.17
C ARG A 6 -15.92 9.49 4.69
N SER A 7 -17.20 9.70 4.40
CA SER A 7 -18.31 8.80 4.69
C SER A 7 -17.97 7.37 4.28
N SER A 8 -18.32 6.44 5.15
CA SER A 8 -18.32 4.97 4.99
C SER A 8 -19.26 4.47 3.87
N SER A 9 -19.54 5.28 2.85
CA SER A 9 -20.40 4.95 1.70
C SER A 9 -19.62 4.67 0.41
N SER A 10 -18.32 4.97 0.36
CA SER A 10 -17.43 4.50 -0.70
C SER A 10 -16.92 3.11 -0.33
N ILE A 11 -17.64 2.08 -0.78
CA ILE A 11 -17.18 0.70 -0.68
C ILE A 11 -15.79 0.63 -1.31
N ASP A 12 -14.80 0.19 -0.53
CA ASP A 12 -13.42 0.04 -0.98
C ASP A 12 -13.41 -0.72 -2.33
N PRO A 13 -12.80 -0.16 -3.39
CA PRO A 13 -12.84 -0.75 -4.71
C PRO A 13 -12.22 -2.15 -4.76
N PHE A 14 -11.27 -2.46 -3.86
CA PHE A 14 -10.72 -3.80 -3.71
C PHE A 14 -11.71 -4.74 -3.01
N LEU A 15 -12.41 -4.28 -1.96
CA LEU A 15 -13.47 -5.07 -1.31
C LEU A 15 -14.61 -5.41 -2.29
N ASN A 16 -15.00 -4.44 -3.13
CA ASN A 16 -15.98 -4.66 -4.18
C ASN A 16 -15.53 -5.71 -5.20
N GLN A 17 -14.28 -5.61 -5.66
CA GLN A 17 -13.72 -6.59 -6.59
C GLN A 17 -13.68 -7.98 -5.96
N ASP A 18 -13.34 -8.08 -4.68
CA ASP A 18 -13.28 -9.36 -3.97
C ASP A 18 -14.67 -9.98 -3.77
N ASN A 19 -15.66 -9.16 -3.36
CA ASN A 19 -17.06 -9.56 -3.30
C ASN A 19 -17.57 -10.07 -4.66
N GLN A 20 -17.24 -9.38 -5.75
CA GLN A 20 -17.64 -9.78 -7.10
C GLN A 20 -16.94 -11.07 -7.57
N ALA A 21 -15.64 -11.21 -7.30
CA ALA A 21 -14.86 -12.36 -7.74
C ALA A 21 -15.24 -13.65 -7.02
N HIS A 22 -15.58 -13.56 -5.74
CA HIS A 22 -15.81 -14.73 -4.88
C HIS A 22 -17.26 -14.90 -4.42
N GLY A 23 -18.16 -13.99 -4.82
CA GLY A 23 -19.57 -14.03 -4.41
C GLY A 23 -19.79 -13.68 -2.94
N TYR A 24 -18.83 -13.01 -2.30
CA TYR A 24 -18.98 -12.59 -0.91
C TYR A 24 -19.96 -11.42 -0.77
N LYS A 25 -20.49 -11.28 0.45
CA LYS A 25 -21.30 -10.14 0.89
C LYS A 25 -20.64 -9.48 2.09
N LEU A 26 -19.43 -8.98 1.90
CA LEU A 26 -18.67 -8.27 2.92
C LEU A 26 -18.90 -6.77 2.83
N VAL A 27 -18.93 -6.11 3.98
CA VAL A 27 -19.02 -4.66 4.10
C VAL A 27 -17.99 -4.11 5.06
N ALA A 28 -17.51 -2.90 4.76
CA ALA A 28 -16.67 -2.15 5.66
C ALA A 28 -17.47 -1.74 6.92
N VAL A 29 -16.92 -2.03 8.08
CA VAL A 29 -17.50 -1.69 9.39
C VAL A 29 -16.63 -0.72 10.20
N GLY A 30 -15.40 -0.47 9.76
CA GLY A 30 -14.51 0.53 10.35
C GLY A 30 -13.19 0.66 9.61
N ASN A 31 -12.42 1.69 9.93
CA ASN A 31 -11.04 1.85 9.48
C ASN A 31 -10.09 1.32 10.55
N THR A 32 -8.92 0.84 10.12
CA THR A 32 -7.81 0.48 11.00
C THR A 32 -6.71 1.55 10.97
N PHE A 33 -5.44 1.13 11.01
CA PHE A 33 -4.25 1.96 10.85
C PHE A 33 -3.75 1.93 9.40
N VAL A 34 -3.15 3.05 9.01
CA VAL A 34 -2.30 3.10 7.82
C VAL A 34 -0.96 2.52 8.22
N PHE A 35 -0.61 1.35 7.67
CA PHE A 35 0.75 0.83 7.73
C PHE A 35 1.50 1.32 6.50
N PRO A 36 2.31 2.39 6.62
CA PRO A 36 2.97 2.95 5.46
C PRO A 36 3.85 1.89 4.81
N MET A 37 3.78 1.81 3.49
CA MET A 37 4.78 1.12 2.70
C MET A 37 6.00 2.00 2.49
N ALA A 38 7.16 1.39 2.30
CA ALA A 38 8.39 2.12 2.03
C ALA A 38 9.22 1.43 0.96
N GLY A 39 9.98 2.23 0.21
CA GLY A 39 11.03 1.76 -0.67
C GLY A 39 12.33 1.63 0.08
N TYR A 40 12.97 0.47 0.01
CA TYR A 40 14.22 0.16 0.69
C TYR A 40 15.32 -0.17 -0.30
N SER A 41 16.55 0.17 0.05
CA SER A 41 17.73 -0.15 -0.76
C SER A 41 18.97 -0.30 0.10
N LYS A 42 19.81 -1.29 -0.25
CA LYS A 42 21.17 -1.39 0.28
C LYS A 42 22.19 -0.55 -0.51
N LYS A 43 21.82 -0.02 -1.68
CA LYS A 43 22.72 0.67 -2.62
C LYS A 43 22.55 2.18 -2.65
N ILE A 44 21.33 2.65 -2.39
CA ILE A 44 20.99 4.08 -2.43
C ILE A 44 20.28 4.48 -1.14
N LYS A 45 20.38 5.76 -0.80
CA LYS A 45 19.75 6.34 0.41
C LYS A 45 18.67 7.38 0.11
N THR A 46 18.63 7.91 -1.11
CA THR A 46 17.66 8.94 -1.49
C THR A 46 17.15 8.73 -2.91
N VAL A 47 15.94 9.24 -3.18
CA VAL A 47 15.31 9.21 -4.51
C VAL A 47 16.21 9.83 -5.60
N ALA A 48 16.97 10.87 -5.26
CA ALA A 48 17.87 11.54 -6.18
C ALA A 48 18.99 10.62 -6.73
N GLN A 49 19.36 9.57 -6.00
CA GLN A 49 20.41 8.62 -6.39
C GLN A 49 19.91 7.53 -7.36
N ILE A 50 18.59 7.47 -7.63
CA ILE A 50 18.01 6.48 -8.56
C ILE A 50 18.52 6.75 -9.97
N LYS A 51 19.35 5.84 -10.50
CA LYS A 51 19.84 5.91 -11.88
C LYS A 51 18.79 5.35 -12.87
N LYS A 52 19.03 5.50 -14.17
CA LYS A 52 18.18 4.89 -15.21
C LYS A 52 18.30 3.36 -15.22
N ALA A 53 17.26 2.68 -15.73
CA ALA A 53 17.20 1.23 -15.96
C ALA A 53 17.43 0.35 -14.71
N ARG A 54 16.96 0.83 -13.55
CA ARG A 54 17.11 0.13 -12.27
C ARG A 54 16.06 -0.97 -12.11
N GLN A 55 16.42 -2.06 -11.43
CA GLN A 55 15.45 -3.13 -11.13
C GLN A 55 14.76 -2.88 -9.79
N TRP A 56 13.43 -2.94 -9.85
CA TRP A 56 12.56 -2.65 -8.74
C TRP A 56 11.75 -3.88 -8.42
N ARG A 57 11.64 -4.21 -7.13
CA ARG A 57 10.80 -5.30 -6.65
C ARG A 57 9.59 -4.73 -5.93
N SER A 58 8.40 -5.17 -6.32
CA SER A 58 7.13 -4.69 -5.79
C SER A 58 6.28 -5.87 -5.34
N PRO A 59 5.40 -5.71 -4.34
CA PRO A 59 4.44 -6.76 -3.99
C PRO A 59 3.45 -7.05 -5.12
N THR A 60 3.06 -8.32 -5.28
CA THR A 60 2.04 -8.80 -6.23
C THR A 60 0.60 -8.44 -5.82
N THR A 61 0.36 -8.12 -4.54
CA THR A 61 -0.98 -7.82 -4.03
C THR A 61 -1.51 -6.49 -4.57
N ARG A 62 -2.68 -6.50 -5.23
CA ARG A 62 -3.21 -5.33 -5.94
C ARG A 62 -3.28 -4.03 -5.13
N PRO A 63 -3.82 -4.00 -3.89
CA PRO A 63 -3.88 -2.76 -3.11
C PRO A 63 -2.49 -2.15 -2.89
N THR A 64 -1.54 -3.02 -2.58
CA THR A 64 -0.15 -2.69 -2.27
C THR A 64 0.60 -2.23 -3.53
N LEU A 65 0.39 -2.89 -4.66
CA LEU A 65 0.94 -2.48 -5.96
C LEU A 65 0.40 -1.11 -6.40
N VAL A 66 -0.88 -0.87 -6.19
CA VAL A 66 -1.50 0.43 -6.49
C VAL A 66 -0.89 1.53 -5.61
N ALA A 67 -0.81 1.32 -4.29
CA ALA A 67 -0.17 2.27 -3.37
C ALA A 67 1.27 2.59 -3.80
N HIS A 68 2.02 1.58 -4.25
CA HIS A 68 3.34 1.77 -4.83
C HIS A 68 3.34 2.71 -6.05
N PHE A 69 2.44 2.53 -7.02
CA PHE A 69 2.37 3.43 -8.18
C PHE A 69 2.08 4.88 -7.79
N TYR A 70 1.22 5.12 -6.79
CA TYR A 70 1.00 6.48 -6.29
C TYR A 70 2.23 7.06 -5.58
N CYS A 71 2.95 6.26 -4.81
CA CYS A 71 4.23 6.67 -4.23
C CYS A 71 5.24 7.06 -5.31
N LEU A 72 5.40 6.24 -6.36
CA LEU A 72 6.30 6.55 -7.47
C LEU A 72 5.89 7.84 -8.19
N GLN A 73 4.59 8.05 -8.41
CA GLN A 73 4.10 9.29 -9.01
C GLN A 73 4.39 10.51 -8.15
N LYS A 74 4.17 10.40 -6.82
CA LYS A 74 4.46 11.48 -5.86
C LYS A 74 5.95 11.86 -5.86
N GLU A 75 6.83 10.87 -5.97
CA GLU A 75 8.28 11.05 -6.08
C GLU A 75 8.74 11.44 -7.50
N LYS A 76 7.79 11.67 -8.44
CA LYS A 76 8.05 12.05 -9.84
C LYS A 76 8.93 11.03 -10.58
N LEU A 77 8.81 9.76 -10.20
CA LEU A 77 9.52 8.64 -10.82
C LEU A 77 8.77 8.05 -12.01
N ILE A 78 7.44 8.15 -12.00
CA ILE A 78 6.53 7.80 -13.09
C ILE A 78 5.43 8.85 -13.18
N THR A 79 4.69 8.87 -14.29
CA THR A 79 3.41 9.56 -14.41
C THR A 79 2.31 8.53 -14.69
N LEU A 80 1.19 8.61 -13.97
CA LEU A 80 0.02 7.77 -14.22
C LEU A 80 -1.00 8.54 -15.05
N LYS A 81 -1.78 7.81 -15.85
CA LYS A 81 -2.90 8.35 -16.60
C LYS A 81 -3.95 8.91 -15.65
N GLU A 82 -4.44 10.12 -15.95
CA GLU A 82 -5.51 10.76 -15.18
C GLU A 82 -6.84 9.97 -15.28
N GLY A 83 -7.71 10.17 -14.29
CA GLY A 83 -9.07 9.59 -14.29
C GLY A 83 -9.15 8.10 -13.92
N LYS A 84 -8.06 7.48 -13.45
CA LYS A 84 -8.01 6.04 -13.10
C LYS A 84 -8.53 5.69 -11.70
N GLY A 85 -8.99 6.69 -10.93
CA GLY A 85 -9.57 6.46 -9.61
C GLY A 85 -8.54 5.91 -8.63
N LEU A 86 -8.83 4.77 -8.01
CA LEU A 86 -8.00 4.10 -6.99
C LEU A 86 -7.44 2.75 -7.49
N LEU A 87 -7.46 2.47 -8.79
CA LEU A 87 -7.07 1.18 -9.36
C LEU A 87 -6.18 1.28 -10.62
N PRO A 88 -5.11 2.10 -10.62
CA PRO A 88 -4.16 2.12 -11.73
C PRO A 88 -3.42 0.78 -11.88
N THR A 89 -3.02 0.48 -13.10
CA THR A 89 -2.17 -0.67 -13.46
C THR A 89 -0.87 -0.20 -14.10
N ALA A 90 0.07 -1.12 -14.35
CA ALA A 90 1.29 -0.81 -15.09
C ALA A 90 1.00 -0.25 -16.51
N LEU A 91 -0.12 -0.62 -17.12
CA LEU A 91 -0.56 -0.12 -18.43
C LEU A 91 -1.00 1.36 -18.39
N ASP A 92 -1.24 1.89 -17.19
CA ASP A 92 -1.64 3.27 -16.99
C ASP A 92 -0.45 4.21 -16.77
N ILE A 93 0.79 3.70 -16.83
CA ILE A 93 2.00 4.53 -16.75
C ILE A 93 2.22 5.24 -18.09
N THR A 94 2.09 6.56 -18.10
CA THR A 94 2.24 7.41 -19.30
C THR A 94 3.66 7.95 -19.46
N ASP A 95 4.42 8.05 -18.38
CA ASP A 95 5.83 8.44 -18.42
C ASP A 95 6.64 7.65 -17.38
N ASN A 96 7.84 7.23 -17.77
CA ASN A 96 8.80 6.49 -16.96
C ASN A 96 10.22 6.93 -17.38
N PRO A 97 10.64 8.16 -17.02
CA PRO A 97 11.86 8.79 -17.55
C PRO A 97 13.14 8.09 -17.08
N ARG A 98 13.04 7.27 -16.02
CA ARG A 98 14.13 6.45 -15.49
C ARG A 98 14.09 5.01 -16.00
N HIS A 99 13.14 4.63 -16.86
CA HIS A 99 12.96 3.27 -17.39
C HIS A 99 12.98 2.20 -16.29
N LEU A 100 12.32 2.49 -15.16
CA LEU A 100 12.24 1.58 -14.02
C LEU A 100 11.64 0.25 -14.44
N GLN A 101 12.31 -0.85 -14.09
CA GLN A 101 11.85 -2.21 -14.36
C GLN A 101 11.17 -2.74 -13.10
N ILE A 102 9.84 -2.59 -13.02
CA ILE A 102 9.05 -3.03 -11.88
C ILE A 102 8.72 -4.51 -12.07
N MET A 103 9.23 -5.35 -11.18
CA MET A 103 8.92 -6.78 -11.15
C MET A 103 8.22 -7.12 -9.84
N GLU A 104 7.09 -7.80 -9.97
CA GLU A 104 6.26 -8.19 -8.85
C GLU A 104 6.80 -9.47 -8.19
N LEU A 105 6.75 -9.53 -6.85
CA LEU A 105 7.09 -10.67 -6.02
C LEU A 105 6.11 -10.78 -4.85
N GLU A 106 5.99 -11.98 -4.29
CA GLU A 106 5.22 -12.17 -3.07
C GLU A 106 5.79 -11.37 -1.90
N GLY A 107 4.90 -10.77 -1.10
CA GLY A 107 5.28 -9.81 -0.05
C GLY A 107 6.36 -10.33 0.92
N ALA A 108 6.24 -11.59 1.33
CA ALA A 108 7.18 -12.25 2.24
C ALA A 108 8.59 -12.47 1.66
N GLN A 109 8.75 -12.38 0.33
CA GLN A 109 10.04 -12.54 -0.34
C GLN A 109 10.81 -11.22 -0.44
N LEU A 110 10.11 -10.08 -0.38
CA LEU A 110 10.68 -8.76 -0.63
C LEU A 110 11.80 -8.34 0.35
N PRO A 111 11.78 -8.71 1.63
CA PRO A 111 12.92 -8.40 2.50
C PRO A 111 14.22 -9.07 2.07
N ARG A 112 14.16 -10.30 1.55
CA ARG A 112 15.34 -11.07 1.15
C ARG A 112 15.98 -10.55 -0.14
N VAL A 113 15.19 -9.98 -1.04
CA VAL A 113 15.73 -9.46 -2.31
C VAL A 113 16.51 -8.15 -2.14
N LEU A 114 16.50 -7.55 -0.94
CA LEU A 114 17.40 -6.43 -0.63
C LEU A 114 18.88 -6.81 -0.72
N ASP A 115 19.20 -8.10 -0.55
CA ASP A 115 20.54 -8.66 -0.72
C ASP A 115 20.90 -9.00 -2.17
N ASP A 116 19.93 -8.98 -3.10
CA ASP A 116 20.20 -9.26 -4.51
C ASP A 116 20.98 -8.09 -5.14
N PRO A 117 22.21 -8.32 -5.66
CA PRO A 117 23.02 -7.27 -6.28
C PRO A 117 22.39 -6.71 -7.56
N LYS A 118 21.33 -7.31 -8.10
CA LYS A 118 20.55 -6.77 -9.23
C LYS A 118 19.41 -5.87 -8.78
N VAL A 119 18.93 -6.00 -7.54
CA VAL A 119 17.79 -5.21 -7.02
C VAL A 119 18.29 -3.89 -6.48
N ASP A 120 17.67 -2.81 -6.92
CA ASP A 120 18.06 -1.47 -6.53
C ASP A 120 17.13 -0.87 -5.50
N VAL A 121 15.84 -1.13 -5.64
CA VAL A 121 14.82 -0.76 -4.65
C VAL A 121 13.83 -1.90 -4.52
N ALA A 122 13.47 -2.26 -3.29
CA ALA A 122 12.34 -3.13 -3.00
C ALA A 122 11.30 -2.36 -2.20
N ILE A 123 10.04 -2.46 -2.60
CA ILE A 123 8.91 -1.85 -1.90
C ILE A 123 8.37 -2.85 -0.91
N ILE A 124 8.36 -2.53 0.37
CA ILE A 124 8.05 -3.49 1.41
C ILE A 124 7.03 -2.87 2.36
N SER A 125 5.99 -3.63 2.70
CA SER A 125 5.04 -3.23 3.73
C SER A 125 5.68 -3.31 5.12
N THR A 126 5.18 -2.50 6.05
CA THR A 126 5.68 -2.49 7.43
C THR A 126 5.63 -3.89 8.07
N THR A 127 4.62 -4.71 7.74
CA THR A 127 4.49 -6.09 8.25
C THR A 127 5.70 -6.98 7.95
N TYR A 128 6.26 -6.90 6.73
CA TYR A 128 7.38 -7.75 6.34
C TYR A 128 8.74 -7.16 6.71
N ILE A 129 8.86 -5.83 6.78
CA ILE A 129 10.13 -5.18 7.11
C ILE A 129 10.48 -5.26 8.60
N GLN A 130 9.47 -5.27 9.49
CA GLN A 130 9.71 -5.35 10.94
C GLN A 130 10.52 -6.60 11.32
N GLN A 131 10.38 -7.69 10.55
CA GLN A 131 11.12 -8.94 10.76
C GLN A 131 12.62 -8.81 10.49
N THR A 132 13.06 -7.78 9.77
CA THR A 132 14.48 -7.55 9.46
C THR A 132 15.14 -6.53 10.39
N GLY A 133 14.40 -5.95 11.33
CA GLY A 133 14.87 -4.88 12.20
C GLY A 133 15.09 -3.52 11.50
N LEU A 134 14.66 -3.37 10.24
CA LEU A 134 14.75 -2.09 9.53
C LEU A 134 13.53 -1.22 9.86
N SER A 135 13.76 0.07 10.05
CA SER A 135 12.72 1.07 10.31
C SER A 135 12.27 1.73 9.01
N PRO A 136 10.95 1.81 8.72
CA PRO A 136 10.44 2.61 7.62
C PRO A 136 10.85 4.08 7.67
N VAL A 137 11.04 4.65 8.86
CA VAL A 137 11.38 6.07 9.02
C VAL A 137 12.87 6.33 8.84
N HIS A 138 13.73 5.39 9.25
CA HIS A 138 15.18 5.60 9.25
C HIS A 138 15.91 4.94 8.08
N ASP A 139 15.39 3.82 7.56
CA ASP A 139 16.09 2.98 6.59
C ASP A 139 15.49 3.02 5.18
N SER A 140 14.37 3.73 4.99
CA SER A 140 13.74 3.85 3.68
C SER A 140 14.41 4.92 2.81
N VAL A 141 14.36 4.68 1.50
CA VAL A 141 14.70 5.66 0.46
C VAL A 141 13.57 6.68 0.28
N PHE A 142 12.33 6.21 0.45
CA PHE A 142 11.10 7.00 0.49
C PHE A 142 10.01 6.18 1.20
N ILE A 143 9.03 6.89 1.78
CA ILE A 143 7.92 6.32 2.54
C ILE A 143 6.59 6.83 2.00
N GLU A 144 5.59 5.96 2.03
CA GLU A 144 4.21 6.30 1.71
C GLU A 144 3.68 7.40 2.64
N ASP A 145 2.89 8.31 2.08
CA ASP A 145 2.29 9.40 2.83
C ASP A 145 1.30 8.87 3.88
N LYS A 146 1.30 9.47 5.06
CA LYS A 146 0.34 9.15 6.12
C LYS A 146 -1.11 9.38 5.71
N ASN A 147 -1.36 10.25 4.73
CA ASN A 147 -2.67 10.53 4.15
C ASN A 147 -2.99 9.62 2.95
N SER A 148 -2.28 8.51 2.79
CA SER A 148 -2.61 7.52 1.76
C SER A 148 -4.08 7.11 1.85
N PRO A 149 -4.80 7.05 0.71
CA PRO A 149 -6.19 6.61 0.70
C PRO A 149 -6.33 5.09 0.96
N TYR A 150 -5.23 4.34 1.03
CA TYR A 150 -5.19 2.88 1.18
C TYR A 150 -5.10 2.44 2.64
N VAL A 151 -5.96 3.03 3.49
CA VAL A 151 -6.11 2.56 4.88
C VAL A 151 -6.69 1.14 4.88
N ASN A 152 -6.14 0.26 5.70
CA ASN A 152 -6.74 -1.06 5.88
C ASN A 152 -8.11 -0.90 6.56
N ILE A 153 -9.10 -1.66 6.12
CA ILE A 153 -10.47 -1.60 6.64
C ILE A 153 -10.81 -2.87 7.42
N LEU A 154 -11.66 -2.72 8.43
CA LEU A 154 -12.33 -3.81 9.10
C LEU A 154 -13.57 -4.17 8.31
N VAL A 155 -13.74 -5.45 8.00
CA VAL A 155 -14.86 -5.97 7.23
C VAL A 155 -15.64 -7.01 8.01
N ALA A 156 -16.95 -7.03 7.82
CA ALA A 156 -17.84 -8.06 8.34
C ALA A 156 -18.76 -8.54 7.23
N ARG A 157 -19.38 -9.71 7.41
CA ARG A 157 -20.50 -10.11 6.55
C ARG A 157 -21.66 -9.14 6.73
N GLU A 158 -22.37 -8.85 5.66
CA GLU A 158 -23.53 -7.95 5.63
C GLU A 158 -24.56 -8.31 6.72
N ASP A 159 -24.85 -9.61 6.89
CA ASP A 159 -25.81 -10.14 7.85
C ASP A 159 -25.35 -10.07 9.32
N ASN A 160 -24.06 -9.84 9.55
CA ASN A 160 -23.41 -9.86 10.85
C ASN A 160 -22.83 -8.49 11.25
N LYS A 161 -22.88 -7.48 10.38
CA LYS A 161 -22.20 -6.19 10.59
C LYS A 161 -22.64 -5.44 11.86
N ASN A 162 -23.83 -5.74 12.36
CA ASN A 162 -24.44 -5.11 13.54
C ASN A 162 -24.41 -6.01 14.79
N ALA A 163 -23.80 -7.19 14.74
CA ALA A 163 -23.71 -8.06 15.90
C ALA A 163 -22.88 -7.43 17.02
N GLU A 164 -23.21 -7.75 18.26
CA GLU A 164 -22.63 -7.08 19.43
C GLU A 164 -21.12 -7.28 19.50
N ASN A 165 -20.64 -8.48 19.22
CA ASN A 165 -19.21 -8.78 19.13
C ASN A 165 -18.46 -7.93 18.07
N VAL A 166 -19.11 -7.60 16.95
CA VAL A 166 -18.51 -6.72 15.93
C VAL A 166 -18.41 -5.29 16.46
N LYS A 167 -19.44 -4.79 17.14
CA LYS A 167 -19.43 -3.45 17.76
C LYS A 167 -18.40 -3.34 18.88
N GLU A 168 -18.35 -4.31 19.78
CA GLU A 168 -17.39 -4.37 20.88
C GLU A 168 -15.95 -4.40 20.38
N PHE A 169 -15.69 -5.18 19.33
CA PHE A 169 -14.39 -5.21 18.66
C PHE A 169 -14.03 -3.85 18.07
N LEU A 170 -14.96 -3.19 17.36
CA LEU A 170 -14.73 -1.86 16.78
C LEU A 170 -14.43 -0.81 17.84
N GLN A 171 -15.20 -0.80 18.93
CA GLN A 171 -14.99 0.13 20.05
C GLN A 171 -13.62 -0.06 20.69
N SER A 172 -13.24 -1.33 20.91
CA SER A 172 -11.94 -1.68 21.50
C SER A 172 -10.78 -1.32 20.56
N TYR A 173 -10.92 -1.59 19.25
CA TYR A 173 -9.89 -1.29 18.26
C TYR A 173 -9.69 0.23 18.06
N GLN A 174 -10.75 1.01 18.23
CA GLN A 174 -10.72 2.47 18.02
C GLN A 174 -10.52 3.25 19.33
N SER A 175 -10.21 2.57 20.43
CA SER A 175 -9.97 3.22 21.71
C SER A 175 -8.69 4.06 21.69
N PRO A 176 -8.56 5.07 22.58
CA PRO A 176 -7.35 5.88 22.69
C PRO A 176 -6.07 5.07 22.98
N GLU A 177 -6.18 3.95 23.69
CA GLU A 177 -5.04 3.10 24.07
C GLU A 177 -4.47 2.31 22.88
N VAL A 178 -5.27 2.07 21.85
CA VAL A 178 -4.85 1.34 20.63
C VAL A 178 -4.37 2.31 19.55
N ARG A 179 -4.77 3.59 19.61
CA ARG A 179 -4.40 4.65 18.65
C ARG A 179 -3.00 5.21 18.82
#